data_AF-A0A0F6SHP9-F1
#
_entry.id   AF-A0A0F6SHP9-F1
#
_cell.length_a   1.000
_cell.length_b   1.000
_cell.length_c   1.000
_cell.angle_alpha   90.00
_cell.angle_beta   90.00
_cell.angle_gamma   90.00
#
_symmetry.space_group_name_H-M   'P 1'
#
loop_
_entity.id
_entity.type
_entity.pdbx_description
1 polymer ?
#
loop_
_entity_poly.entity_id
_entity_poly.type
_entity_poly.pdbx_seq_one_letter_code
_entity_poly.pdbx_strand_id
1 'polypeptide(L)'
;MKSARELAAGVLDDVSAREHDAARGTFDGLDVEIRLVDRGVGSSRDPWTEIVVLGQAVRDDLHLGVIAQTDRDAKDVEEEQLGTDLVLDDPQFDPVFLVEAGPADVVKSLLDARVRKQMLALKPLGLHTRPEGLVLDKPSWLEDPKVVRALVILAVAITRRVPHAFEAPDRDARSRSAYRDGPSATSMGRSRRDEVADVKARKQLRDERNAQRGCYTVIAILAIVAILSMLSLIFAQE
;
A
#
# COMPACT_ATOMS: atom_id res chain seq x y z
N MET A 1 -11.70 -4.23 -22.59
CA MET A 1 -11.29 -4.79 -21.30
C MET A 1 -10.77 -6.20 -21.47
N LYS A 2 -9.47 -6.36 -21.23
CA LYS A 2 -8.83 -7.69 -21.20
C LYS A 2 -9.15 -8.38 -19.89
N SER A 3 -9.34 -9.69 -19.94
CA SER A 3 -9.41 -10.53 -18.74
C SER A 3 -8.06 -10.58 -18.02
N ALA A 4 -8.09 -10.89 -16.72
CA ALA A 4 -6.86 -11.08 -15.94
C ALA A 4 -5.94 -12.15 -16.57
N ARG A 5 -6.53 -13.19 -17.17
CA ARG A 5 -5.78 -14.24 -17.89
C ARG A 5 -5.03 -13.71 -19.10
N GLU A 6 -5.65 -12.85 -19.91
CA GLU A 6 -5.01 -12.26 -21.10
C GLU A 6 -3.86 -11.32 -20.71
N LEU A 7 -4.01 -10.58 -19.61
CA LEU A 7 -2.93 -9.76 -19.06
C LEU A 7 -1.78 -10.63 -18.57
N ALA A 8 -2.09 -11.69 -17.81
CA ALA A 8 -1.10 -12.61 -17.27
C ALA A 8 -0.34 -13.36 -18.37
N ALA A 9 -1.00 -13.82 -19.43
CA ALA A 9 -0.38 -14.61 -20.50
C ALA A 9 0.74 -13.86 -21.26
N GLY A 10 0.74 -12.51 -21.21
CA GLY A 10 1.81 -11.70 -21.81
C GLY A 10 2.96 -11.37 -20.86
N VAL A 11 2.90 -11.79 -19.60
CA VAL A 11 3.79 -11.32 -18.53
C VAL A 11 4.35 -12.45 -17.68
N LEU A 12 3.52 -13.44 -17.34
CA LEU A 12 3.83 -14.54 -16.43
C LEU A 12 4.02 -15.85 -17.20
N ASP A 13 4.83 -16.73 -16.62
CA ASP A 13 4.99 -18.12 -17.04
C ASP A 13 3.93 -19.01 -16.36
N ASP A 14 3.59 -20.15 -16.95
CA ASP A 14 2.69 -21.18 -16.39
C ASP A 14 1.32 -20.65 -15.90
N VAL A 15 0.69 -19.78 -16.70
CA VAL A 15 -0.54 -19.09 -16.31
C VAL A 15 -1.72 -20.05 -16.14
N SER A 16 -2.28 -20.03 -14.95
CA SER A 16 -3.56 -20.67 -14.58
C SER A 16 -4.59 -19.61 -14.22
N ALA A 17 -5.79 -19.72 -14.78
CA ALA A 17 -6.92 -18.90 -14.36
C ALA A 17 -7.52 -19.49 -13.08
N ARG A 18 -7.85 -18.65 -12.10
CA ARG A 18 -8.58 -19.09 -10.89
C ARG A 18 -10.05 -18.70 -10.95
N GLU A 19 -10.32 -17.45 -11.31
CA GLU A 19 -11.64 -16.86 -11.47
C GLU A 19 -11.64 -15.91 -12.69
N HIS A 20 -12.78 -15.31 -13.05
CA HIS A 20 -12.85 -14.38 -14.19
C HIS A 20 -11.91 -13.18 -14.05
N ASP A 21 -11.67 -12.74 -12.82
CA ASP A 21 -10.93 -11.52 -12.51
C ASP A 21 -9.55 -11.78 -11.87
N ALA A 22 -9.09 -13.03 -11.84
CA ALA A 22 -7.79 -13.38 -11.26
C ALA A 22 -7.03 -14.44 -12.08
N ALA A 23 -5.75 -14.19 -12.31
CA ALA A 23 -4.84 -15.11 -12.97
C ALA A 23 -3.53 -15.24 -12.20
N ARG A 24 -3.07 -16.48 -12.03
CA ARG A 24 -1.83 -16.81 -11.32
C ARG A 24 -0.82 -17.43 -12.28
N GLY A 25 0.43 -17.09 -12.13
CA GLY A 25 1.54 -17.73 -12.83
C GLY A 25 2.82 -17.55 -12.03
N THR A 26 3.95 -17.75 -12.67
CA THR A 26 5.26 -17.48 -12.09
C THR A 26 5.95 -16.34 -12.83
N PHE A 27 6.78 -15.59 -12.13
CA PHE A 27 7.69 -14.63 -12.73
C PHE A 27 9.02 -14.72 -12.00
N ASP A 28 10.08 -15.06 -12.71
CA ASP A 28 11.43 -15.09 -12.13
C ASP A 28 11.49 -16.08 -10.93
N GLY A 29 10.74 -17.18 -11.00
CA GLY A 29 10.66 -18.21 -9.96
C GLY A 29 9.83 -17.84 -8.72
N LEU A 30 9.15 -16.68 -8.71
CA LEU A 30 8.16 -16.33 -7.68
C LEU A 30 6.75 -16.51 -8.20
N ASP A 31 5.85 -16.96 -7.34
CA ASP A 31 4.42 -17.02 -7.62
C ASP A 31 3.83 -15.61 -7.64
N VAL A 32 3.17 -15.27 -8.74
CA VAL A 32 2.53 -13.95 -8.93
C VAL A 32 1.08 -14.14 -9.33
N GLU A 33 0.21 -13.36 -8.72
CA GLU A 33 -1.21 -13.30 -9.04
C GLU A 33 -1.59 -11.88 -9.48
N ILE A 34 -2.29 -11.77 -10.60
CA ILE A 34 -2.84 -10.53 -11.13
C ILE A 34 -4.35 -10.57 -10.88
N ARG A 35 -4.86 -9.58 -10.16
CA ARG A 35 -6.29 -9.44 -9.84
C ARG A 35 -6.84 -8.14 -10.43
N LEU A 36 -8.03 -8.20 -11.01
CA LEU A 36 -8.85 -7.05 -11.34
C LEU A 36 -9.93 -6.97 -10.27
N VAL A 37 -9.95 -5.89 -9.49
CA VAL A 37 -10.86 -5.77 -8.35
C VAL A 37 -11.60 -4.44 -8.40
N ASP A 38 -12.83 -4.43 -7.88
CA ASP A 38 -13.56 -3.20 -7.58
C ASP A 38 -13.40 -2.89 -6.09
N ARG A 39 -12.98 -1.68 -5.75
CA ARG A 39 -12.94 -1.19 -4.38
C ARG A 39 -14.12 -0.24 -4.14
N GLY A 40 -14.76 -0.35 -2.98
CA GLY A 40 -15.92 0.45 -2.61
C GLY A 40 -17.25 -0.31 -2.72
N VAL A 41 -18.35 0.38 -2.41
CA VAL A 41 -19.70 -0.20 -2.35
C VAL A 41 -20.69 0.57 -3.23
N GLY A 42 -21.64 -0.16 -3.82
CA GLY A 42 -22.70 0.44 -4.64
C GLY A 42 -22.18 1.18 -5.87
N SER A 43 -22.60 2.44 -6.03
CA SER A 43 -22.20 3.32 -7.14
C SER A 43 -20.78 3.87 -7.03
N SER A 44 -20.08 3.63 -5.92
CA SER A 44 -18.72 4.12 -5.67
C SER A 44 -17.69 3.01 -5.84
N ARG A 45 -17.89 2.13 -6.83
CA ARG A 45 -16.91 1.10 -7.18
C ARG A 45 -15.84 1.70 -8.07
N ASP A 46 -14.63 1.77 -7.53
CA ASP A 46 -13.45 2.16 -8.28
C ASP A 46 -12.74 0.90 -8.77
N PRO A 47 -12.39 0.80 -10.06
CA PRO A 47 -11.64 -0.34 -10.58
C PRO A 47 -10.16 -0.24 -10.22
N TRP A 48 -9.55 -1.36 -9.88
CA TRP A 48 -8.13 -1.49 -9.52
C TRP A 48 -7.51 -2.73 -10.13
N THR A 49 -6.23 -2.63 -10.44
CA THR A 49 -5.38 -3.79 -10.77
C THR A 49 -4.44 -4.05 -9.60
N GLU A 50 -4.48 -5.26 -9.04
CA GLU A 50 -3.56 -5.72 -8.00
C GLU A 50 -2.57 -6.73 -8.57
N ILE A 51 -1.29 -6.55 -8.24
CA ILE A 51 -0.20 -7.50 -8.48
C ILE A 51 0.24 -8.03 -7.12
N VAL A 52 0.01 -9.31 -6.89
CA VAL A 52 0.32 -9.98 -5.63
C VAL A 52 1.48 -10.93 -5.85
N VAL A 53 2.62 -10.69 -5.20
CA VAL A 53 3.71 -11.65 -5.15
C VAL A 53 3.48 -12.53 -3.94
N LEU A 54 3.10 -13.77 -4.19
CA LEU A 54 2.65 -14.73 -3.18
C LEU A 54 3.84 -15.33 -2.42
N GLY A 55 3.62 -15.61 -1.15
CA GLY A 55 4.55 -16.35 -0.30
C GLY A 55 4.97 -15.58 0.94
N GLN A 56 5.58 -16.32 1.89
CA GLN A 56 6.00 -15.82 3.20
C GLN A 56 7.19 -14.84 3.17
N ALA A 57 7.53 -14.29 2.00
CA ALA A 57 8.56 -13.26 1.91
C ALA A 57 8.20 -12.00 2.69
N VAL A 58 6.90 -11.78 2.97
CA VAL A 58 6.44 -10.77 3.92
C VAL A 58 6.51 -11.36 5.32
N ARG A 59 7.57 -11.01 6.05
CA ARG A 59 7.73 -11.37 7.46
C ARG A 59 6.69 -10.62 8.30
N ASP A 60 6.21 -11.25 9.38
CA ASP A 60 5.24 -10.64 10.31
C ASP A 60 5.75 -9.36 10.99
N ASP A 61 7.08 -9.21 11.04
CA ASP A 61 7.80 -8.05 11.54
C ASP A 61 8.12 -7.02 10.45
N LEU A 62 7.40 -7.04 9.32
CA LEU A 62 7.37 -5.96 8.32
C LEU A 62 5.93 -5.49 8.13
N HIS A 63 5.69 -4.21 8.36
CA HIS A 63 4.50 -3.52 7.87
C HIS A 63 4.93 -2.52 6.81
N LEU A 64 4.37 -2.64 5.61
CA LEU A 64 4.58 -1.67 4.55
C LEU A 64 3.21 -1.20 4.07
N GLY A 65 3.00 0.10 4.10
CA GLY A 65 1.92 0.79 3.43
C GLY A 65 2.51 2.02 2.75
N VAL A 66 2.52 2.02 1.42
CA VAL A 66 2.87 3.18 0.61
C VAL A 66 1.68 3.50 -0.27
N ILE A 67 1.23 4.75 -0.22
CA ILE A 67 0.04 5.21 -0.94
C ILE A 67 0.41 6.48 -1.69
N ALA A 68 0.00 6.59 -2.95
CA ALA A 68 0.16 7.84 -3.70
C ALA A 68 -0.68 8.95 -3.04
N GLN A 69 -0.04 10.07 -2.72
CA GLN A 69 -0.73 11.25 -2.17
C GLN A 69 -1.70 11.81 -3.20
N THR A 70 -2.92 12.05 -2.77
CA THR A 70 -3.84 12.97 -3.46
C THR A 70 -3.66 14.39 -2.93
N ASP A 71 -4.12 15.39 -3.67
CA ASP A 71 -4.09 16.79 -3.21
C ASP A 71 -4.86 17.00 -1.90
N ARG A 72 -5.80 16.10 -1.58
CA ARG A 72 -6.53 16.07 -0.30
C ARG A 72 -5.66 15.55 0.83
N ASP A 73 -4.92 14.48 0.58
CA ASP A 73 -4.01 13.88 1.58
C ASP A 73 -2.87 14.83 1.93
N ALA A 74 -2.36 15.61 0.96
CA ALA A 74 -1.32 16.61 1.21
C ALA A 74 -1.74 17.65 2.27
N LYS A 75 -3.02 18.08 2.26
CA LYS A 75 -3.56 18.98 3.29
C LYS A 75 -3.69 18.32 4.65
N ASP A 76 -4.18 17.08 4.69
CA ASP A 76 -4.34 16.35 5.95
C ASP A 76 -2.98 16.07 6.61
N VAL A 77 -1.93 15.83 5.81
CA VAL A 77 -0.54 15.68 6.29
C VAL A 77 0.00 16.98 6.86
N GLU A 78 -0.19 18.10 6.16
CA GLU A 78 0.32 19.42 6.55
C GLU A 78 -0.41 19.99 7.77
N GLU A 79 -1.74 19.86 7.83
CA GLU A 79 -2.58 20.46 8.88
C GLU A 79 -2.72 19.56 10.11
N GLU A 80 -2.80 18.23 9.95
CA GLU A 80 -3.12 17.30 11.04
C GLU A 80 -1.93 16.41 11.47
N GLN A 81 -0.74 16.57 10.86
CA GLN A 81 0.41 15.65 11.00
C GLN A 81 0.05 14.18 10.70
N LEU A 82 -0.97 13.98 9.87
CA LEU A 82 -1.48 12.66 9.52
C LEU A 82 -0.89 12.21 8.19
N GLY A 83 0.13 11.35 8.19
CA GLY A 83 0.35 10.51 7.00
C GLY A 83 1.76 10.04 6.70
N THR A 84 2.80 10.57 7.34
CA THR A 84 4.16 10.07 7.09
C THR A 84 4.77 9.59 8.40
N ASP A 85 4.61 8.30 8.69
CA ASP A 85 5.34 7.67 9.81
C ASP A 85 6.84 7.59 9.49
N LEU A 86 7.22 7.61 8.20
CA LEU A 86 8.61 7.51 7.76
C LEU A 86 8.95 8.43 6.58
N VAL A 87 9.91 9.34 6.80
CA VAL A 87 10.52 10.17 5.73
C VAL A 87 11.75 9.45 5.15
N LEU A 88 11.82 9.34 3.82
CA LEU A 88 12.90 8.62 3.11
C LEU A 88 14.05 9.53 2.65
N ASP A 89 13.98 10.81 2.98
CA ASP A 89 14.98 11.83 2.65
C ASP A 89 15.15 12.01 1.13
N ASP A 90 14.04 11.92 0.39
CA ASP A 90 14.01 12.02 -1.07
C ASP A 90 12.99 13.09 -1.51
N PRO A 91 13.46 14.28 -1.93
CA PRO A 91 12.59 15.43 -2.21
C PRO A 91 11.67 15.23 -3.43
N GLN A 92 11.93 14.22 -4.27
CA GLN A 92 11.04 13.88 -5.39
C GLN A 92 9.99 12.84 -5.00
N PHE A 93 10.28 12.01 -4.00
CA PHE A 93 9.43 10.90 -3.59
C PHE A 93 8.49 11.27 -2.45
N ASP A 94 9.01 11.92 -1.41
CA ASP A 94 8.29 12.22 -0.17
C ASP A 94 7.04 13.11 -0.38
N PRO A 95 7.00 14.05 -1.35
CA PRO A 95 5.77 14.79 -1.67
C PRO A 95 4.73 14.01 -2.49
N VAL A 96 5.09 12.84 -3.02
CA VAL A 96 4.24 12.06 -3.95
C VAL A 96 3.65 10.83 -3.26
N PHE A 97 4.33 10.29 -2.25
CA PHE A 97 3.93 9.07 -1.57
C PHE A 97 3.91 9.27 -0.06
N LEU A 98 2.88 8.75 0.59
CA LEU A 98 2.84 8.54 2.03
C LEU A 98 3.42 7.19 2.36
N VAL A 99 4.28 7.14 3.39
CA VAL A 99 4.91 5.90 3.85
C VAL A 99 4.52 5.67 5.30
N GLU A 100 3.73 4.62 5.48
CA GLU A 100 3.23 4.09 6.74
C GLU A 100 3.80 2.69 6.91
N ALA A 101 5.01 2.64 7.44
CA ALA A 101 5.78 1.43 7.40
C ALA A 101 6.74 1.34 8.57
N GLY A 102 6.98 0.12 8.99
CA GLY A 102 7.97 -0.22 10.00
C GLY A 102 8.49 -1.63 9.75
N PRO A 103 9.73 -1.93 10.15
CA PRO A 103 10.68 -1.06 10.85
C PRO A 103 11.35 -0.04 9.92
N ALA A 104 11.58 1.18 10.41
CA ALA A 104 12.09 2.29 9.61
C ALA A 104 13.42 2.00 8.88
N ASP A 105 14.35 1.34 9.56
CA ASP A 105 15.66 0.96 9.01
C ASP A 105 15.51 -0.02 7.83
N VAL A 106 14.66 -1.04 7.99
CA VAL A 106 14.35 -2.02 6.96
C VAL A 106 13.64 -1.35 5.78
N VAL A 107 12.65 -0.49 6.03
CA VAL A 107 11.90 0.18 4.98
C VAL A 107 12.78 1.14 4.18
N LYS A 108 13.67 1.90 4.83
CA LYS A 108 14.66 2.74 4.13
C LYS A 108 15.59 1.92 3.25
N SER A 109 16.00 0.72 3.70
CA SER A 109 16.80 -0.19 2.89
C SER A 109 16.01 -0.82 1.72
N LEU A 110 14.72 -1.08 1.91
CA LEU A 110 13.85 -1.69 0.92
C LEU A 110 13.47 -0.70 -0.19
N LEU A 111 13.08 0.51 0.20
CA LEU A 111 12.69 1.62 -0.66
C LEU A 111 13.90 2.48 -1.04
N ASP A 112 14.92 1.85 -1.63
CA ASP A 112 16.12 2.54 -2.09
C ASP A 112 15.84 3.48 -3.29
N ALA A 113 16.84 4.27 -3.67
CA ALA A 113 16.72 5.25 -4.76
C ALA A 113 16.24 4.61 -6.08
N ARG A 114 16.60 3.35 -6.35
CA ARG A 114 16.17 2.63 -7.55
C ARG A 114 14.68 2.29 -7.50
N VAL A 115 14.21 1.73 -6.38
CA VAL A 115 12.79 1.40 -6.18
C VAL A 115 11.95 2.67 -6.22
N ARG A 116 12.37 3.72 -5.51
CA ARG A 116 11.66 5.02 -5.50
C ARG A 116 11.54 5.62 -6.90
N LYS A 117 12.60 5.59 -7.70
CA LYS A 117 12.56 6.03 -9.10
C LYS A 117 11.57 5.22 -9.94
N GLN A 118 11.51 3.90 -9.74
CA GLN A 118 10.56 3.05 -10.45
C GLN A 118 9.11 3.32 -10.01
N MET A 119 8.88 3.54 -8.72
CA MET A 119 7.56 3.89 -8.19
C MET A 119 7.07 5.23 -8.74
N LEU A 120 7.94 6.26 -8.77
CA LEU A 120 7.65 7.56 -9.36
C LEU A 120 7.27 7.47 -10.84
N ALA A 121 7.90 6.57 -11.60
CA ALA A 121 7.59 6.36 -13.02
C ALA A 121 6.25 5.63 -13.24
N LEU A 122 5.74 4.93 -12.22
CA LEU A 122 4.52 4.13 -12.30
C LEU A 122 3.33 4.76 -11.57
N LYS A 123 3.46 5.99 -11.06
CA LYS A 123 2.41 6.69 -10.34
C LYS A 123 1.13 6.88 -11.20
N PRO A 124 -0.07 6.91 -10.59
CA PRO A 124 -0.35 6.56 -9.20
C PRO A 124 -0.24 5.04 -8.98
N LEU A 125 0.23 4.63 -7.80
CA LEU A 125 0.28 3.24 -7.35
C LEU A 125 0.31 3.18 -5.82
N GLY A 126 -0.11 2.06 -5.24
CA GLY A 126 0.12 1.73 -3.84
C GLY A 126 0.96 0.46 -3.70
N LEU A 127 1.63 0.33 -2.56
CA LEU A 127 2.45 -0.83 -2.19
C LEU A 127 2.14 -1.20 -0.75
N HIS A 128 1.72 -2.44 -0.51
CA HIS A 128 1.40 -2.87 0.84
C HIS A 128 1.65 -4.35 1.10
N THR A 129 1.84 -4.68 2.38
CA THR A 129 1.97 -6.06 2.86
C THR A 129 0.60 -6.62 3.29
N ARG A 130 0.26 -7.83 2.84
CA ARG A 130 -0.91 -8.62 3.28
C ARG A 130 -0.45 -10.01 3.76
N PRO A 131 -1.31 -10.78 4.46
CA PRO A 131 -0.98 -12.14 4.89
C PRO A 131 -0.56 -13.06 3.74
N GLU A 132 -1.10 -12.86 2.54
CA GLU A 132 -0.74 -13.67 1.36
C GLU A 132 0.59 -13.27 0.69
N GLY A 133 1.10 -12.06 0.97
CA GLY A 133 2.33 -11.55 0.36
C GLY A 133 2.37 -10.04 0.13
N LEU A 134 3.22 -9.62 -0.79
CA LEU A 134 3.42 -8.21 -1.16
C LEU A 134 2.45 -7.85 -2.29
N VAL A 135 1.73 -6.73 -2.13
CA VAL A 135 0.75 -6.25 -3.09
C VAL A 135 1.16 -4.89 -3.64
N LEU A 136 1.26 -4.78 -4.96
CA LEU A 136 1.20 -3.51 -5.66
C LEU A 136 -0.22 -3.32 -6.19
N ASP A 137 -0.81 -2.17 -5.94
CA ASP A 137 -2.09 -1.80 -6.54
C ASP A 137 -1.95 -0.58 -7.44
N LYS A 138 -2.77 -0.53 -8.48
CA LYS A 138 -2.84 0.59 -9.41
C LYS A 138 -4.30 0.93 -9.69
N PRO A 139 -4.70 2.22 -9.62
CA PRO A 139 -6.03 2.63 -10.03
C PRO A 139 -6.27 2.28 -11.50
N SER A 140 -7.49 1.88 -11.82
CA SER A 140 -7.97 1.32 -13.10
C SER A 140 -7.66 -0.16 -13.36
N TRP A 141 -8.50 -0.79 -14.18
CA TRP A 141 -8.22 -2.06 -14.82
C TRP A 141 -7.26 -1.84 -15.99
N LEU A 142 -6.01 -2.28 -15.83
CA LEU A 142 -4.96 -2.05 -16.81
C LEU A 142 -5.18 -2.90 -18.06
N GLU A 143 -5.03 -2.29 -19.24
CA GLU A 143 -5.15 -3.00 -20.51
C GLU A 143 -3.81 -3.22 -21.21
N ASP A 144 -2.77 -2.47 -20.82
CA ASP A 144 -1.43 -2.54 -21.41
C ASP A 144 -0.54 -3.56 -20.67
N PRO A 145 -0.18 -4.69 -21.31
CA PRO A 145 0.71 -5.69 -20.71
C PRO A 145 2.10 -5.13 -20.35
N LYS A 146 2.56 -4.06 -21.01
CA LYS A 146 3.86 -3.45 -20.68
C LYS A 146 3.84 -2.79 -19.31
N VAL A 147 2.73 -2.12 -18.97
CA VAL A 147 2.55 -1.50 -17.64
C VAL A 147 2.41 -2.58 -16.58
N VAL A 148 1.62 -3.62 -16.84
CA VAL A 148 1.48 -4.78 -15.95
C VAL A 148 2.82 -5.45 -15.70
N ARG A 149 3.62 -5.67 -16.75
CA ARG A 149 4.98 -6.22 -16.64
C ARG A 149 5.90 -5.34 -15.80
N ALA A 150 5.83 -4.02 -15.96
CA ALA A 150 6.63 -3.10 -15.15
C ALA A 150 6.26 -3.18 -13.66
N LEU A 151 4.97 -3.34 -13.33
CA LEU A 151 4.51 -3.57 -11.95
C LEU A 151 4.97 -4.92 -11.41
N VAL A 152 4.85 -6.00 -12.18
CA VAL A 152 5.34 -7.34 -11.79
C VAL A 152 6.85 -7.30 -11.50
N ILE A 153 7.64 -6.68 -12.38
CA ILE A 153 9.09 -6.51 -12.19
C ILE A 153 9.39 -5.75 -10.89
N LEU A 154 8.65 -4.66 -10.63
CA LEU A 154 8.83 -3.88 -9.41
C LEU A 154 8.46 -4.70 -8.15
N ALA A 155 7.30 -5.36 -8.15
CA ALA A 155 6.86 -6.16 -7.01
C ALA A 155 7.85 -7.28 -6.70
N VAL A 156 8.29 -8.03 -7.72
CA VAL A 156 9.28 -9.11 -7.57
C VAL A 156 10.63 -8.58 -7.10
N ALA A 157 11.08 -7.43 -7.61
CA ALA A 157 12.32 -6.81 -7.17
C ALA A 157 12.28 -6.40 -5.69
N ILE A 158 11.15 -5.86 -5.22
CA ILE A 158 10.93 -5.51 -3.81
C ILE A 158 10.89 -6.79 -2.96
N THR A 159 10.08 -7.78 -3.33
CA THR A 159 9.95 -9.04 -2.59
C THR A 159 11.29 -9.74 -2.39
N ARG A 160 12.13 -9.83 -3.44
CA ARG A 160 13.47 -10.44 -3.34
C ARG A 160 14.43 -9.67 -2.43
N ARG A 161 14.21 -8.37 -2.24
CA ARG A 161 15.04 -7.52 -1.40
C ARG A 161 14.68 -7.61 0.07
N VAL A 162 13.48 -8.08 0.42
CA VAL A 162 13.02 -8.15 1.80
C VAL A 162 14.02 -8.87 2.70
N PRO A 163 14.52 -10.09 2.40
CA PRO A 163 15.48 -10.77 3.27
C PRO A 163 16.74 -9.92 3.53
N HIS A 164 17.31 -9.34 2.48
CA HIS A 164 18.52 -8.53 2.57
C HIS A 164 18.33 -7.20 3.31
N ALA A 165 17.14 -6.62 3.24
CA ALA A 165 16.81 -5.39 3.97
C ALA A 165 16.83 -5.58 5.49
N PHE A 166 16.64 -6.81 5.98
CA PHE A 166 16.82 -7.15 7.40
C PHE A 166 18.28 -7.46 7.77
N GLU A 167 19.04 -8.07 6.85
CA GLU A 167 20.40 -8.54 7.13
C GLU A 167 21.38 -7.42 7.51
N ALA A 168 21.35 -6.29 6.80
CA ALA A 168 22.29 -5.19 7.05
C ALA A 168 22.06 -4.55 8.43
N PRO A 169 20.83 -4.13 8.79
CA PRO A 169 20.54 -3.66 10.14
C PRO A 169 20.80 -4.70 11.24
N ASP A 170 20.52 -5.99 10.98
CA ASP A 170 20.81 -7.07 11.94
C ASP A 170 22.31 -7.22 12.20
N ARG A 171 23.13 -7.08 11.15
CA ARG A 171 24.59 -7.13 11.26
C ARG A 171 25.12 -5.95 12.06
N ASP A 172 24.62 -4.75 11.79
CA ASP A 172 25.02 -3.51 12.48
C ASP A 172 24.63 -3.50 13.97
N ALA A 173 23.58 -4.23 14.34
CA ALA A 173 23.24 -4.40 15.75
C ALA A 173 24.11 -5.43 16.46
N ARG A 174 24.43 -6.54 15.79
CA ARG A 174 25.34 -7.56 16.33
C ARG A 174 26.73 -6.98 16.58
N SER A 175 27.23 -6.13 15.68
CA SER A 175 28.54 -5.48 15.85
C SER A 175 28.55 -4.51 17.05
N ARG A 176 27.46 -3.75 17.27
CA ARG A 176 27.33 -2.84 18.42
C ARG A 176 27.20 -3.57 19.76
N SER A 177 26.49 -4.71 19.79
CA SER A 177 26.32 -5.53 21.00
C SER A 177 27.62 -6.24 21.44
N ALA A 178 28.58 -6.45 20.54
CA ALA A 178 29.83 -7.14 20.88
C ALA A 178 30.83 -6.29 21.70
N TYR A 179 30.63 -4.97 21.76
CA TYR A 179 31.59 -4.04 22.36
C TYR A 179 31.08 -3.30 23.63
N ARG A 180 29.79 -3.43 23.99
CA ARG A 180 29.17 -2.83 25.19
C ARG A 180 27.75 -3.39 25.41
N ASP A 181 27.07 -3.02 26.52
CA ASP A 181 25.64 -3.28 26.87
C ASP A 181 24.61 -2.75 25.84
N GLY A 182 24.88 -2.92 24.54
CA GLY A 182 23.98 -2.59 23.47
C GLY A 182 22.85 -3.62 23.36
N PRO A 183 21.73 -3.24 22.75
CA PRO A 183 20.61 -4.15 22.54
C PRO A 183 21.07 -5.39 21.75
N SER A 184 20.86 -6.57 22.34
CA SER A 184 21.08 -7.85 21.67
C SER A 184 20.15 -8.02 20.47
N ALA A 185 20.48 -8.91 19.53
CA ALA A 185 19.63 -9.20 18.36
C ALA A 185 18.19 -9.56 18.75
N THR A 186 18.00 -10.27 19.88
CA THR A 186 16.69 -10.60 20.42
C THR A 186 15.92 -9.37 20.90
N SER A 187 16.60 -8.41 21.53
CA SER A 187 15.97 -7.16 21.98
C SER A 187 15.60 -6.23 20.82
N MET A 188 16.40 -6.19 19.74
CA MET A 188 16.02 -5.47 18.51
C MET A 188 14.83 -6.12 17.81
N GLY A 189 14.80 -7.44 17.69
CA GLY A 189 13.63 -8.13 17.12
C GLY A 189 12.35 -7.91 17.93
N ARG A 190 12.47 -7.60 19.23
CA ARG A 190 11.33 -7.14 20.04
C ARG A 190 10.99 -5.68 19.73
N SER A 191 11.98 -4.78 19.78
CA SER A 191 11.80 -3.35 19.45
C SER A 191 11.16 -3.12 18.08
N ARG A 192 11.54 -3.90 17.06
CA ARG A 192 10.96 -3.83 15.72
C ARG A 192 9.52 -4.30 15.66
N ARG A 193 9.19 -5.36 16.39
CA ARG A 193 7.80 -5.83 16.50
C ARG A 193 6.95 -4.81 17.25
N ASP A 194 7.50 -4.17 18.27
CA ASP A 194 6.83 -3.09 19.01
C ASP A 194 6.62 -1.86 18.11
N GLU A 195 7.61 -1.50 17.28
CA GLU A 195 7.49 -0.43 16.26
C GLU A 195 6.42 -0.75 15.21
N VAL A 196 6.43 -1.97 14.67
CA VAL A 196 5.39 -2.44 13.74
C VAL A 196 4.01 -2.43 14.39
N ALA A 197 3.91 -2.81 15.66
CA ALA A 197 2.65 -2.77 16.40
C ALA A 197 2.16 -1.33 16.62
N ASP A 198 3.05 -0.39 16.92
CA ASP A 198 2.72 1.04 17.06
C ASP A 198 2.24 1.64 15.73
N VAL A 199 2.95 1.38 14.62
CA VAL A 199 2.52 1.81 13.28
C VAL A 199 1.13 1.24 12.94
N LYS A 200 0.90 -0.05 13.20
CA LYS A 200 -0.42 -0.69 12.98
C LYS A 200 -1.51 -0.06 13.86
N ALA A 201 -1.23 0.24 15.12
CA ALA A 201 -2.18 0.87 16.04
C ALA A 201 -2.56 2.29 15.59
N ARG A 202 -1.57 3.10 15.17
CA ARG A 202 -1.82 4.44 14.63
C ARG A 202 -2.65 4.39 13.35
N LYS A 203 -2.34 3.45 12.46
CA LYS A 203 -3.13 3.20 11.24
C LYS A 203 -4.58 2.86 11.58
N GLN A 204 -4.80 1.93 12.49
CA GLN A 204 -6.15 1.54 12.89
C GLN A 204 -6.95 2.73 13.45
N LEU A 205 -6.36 3.53 14.35
CA LEU A 205 -6.99 4.73 14.89
C LEU A 205 -7.34 5.76 13.82
N ARG A 206 -6.54 5.84 12.75
CA ARG A 206 -6.85 6.72 11.62
C ARG A 206 -7.96 6.16 10.74
N ASP A 207 -7.93 4.87 10.43
CA ASP A 207 -8.97 4.21 9.64
C ASP A 207 -10.33 4.35 10.35
N GLU A 208 -10.36 4.24 11.68
CA GLU A 208 -11.54 4.50 12.52
C GLU A 208 -12.01 5.97 12.46
N ARG A 209 -11.10 6.94 12.57
CA ARG A 209 -11.43 8.38 12.43
C ARG A 209 -11.96 8.72 11.04
N ASN A 210 -11.36 8.15 10.00
CA ASN A 210 -11.80 8.35 8.62
C ASN A 210 -13.18 7.75 8.36
N ALA A 211 -13.45 6.56 8.91
CA ALA A 211 -14.78 5.95 8.86
C ALA A 211 -15.84 6.81 9.57
N GLN A 212 -15.51 7.40 10.73
CA GLN A 212 -16.41 8.31 11.44
C GLN A 212 -16.70 9.59 10.65
N ARG A 213 -15.66 10.23 10.08
CA ARG A 213 -15.81 11.44 9.23
C ARG A 213 -16.69 11.19 8.00
N GLY A 214 -16.57 10.02 7.38
CA GLY A 214 -17.43 9.60 6.27
C GLY A 214 -18.91 9.57 6.66
N CYS A 215 -19.23 9.04 7.85
CA CYS A 215 -20.60 8.96 8.34
C CYS A 215 -21.21 10.35 8.60
N TYR A 216 -20.47 11.26 9.23
CA TYR A 216 -20.94 12.64 9.47
C TYR A 216 -21.23 13.40 8.18
N THR A 217 -20.41 13.19 7.15
CA THR A 217 -20.61 13.83 5.84
C THR A 217 -21.92 13.38 5.20
N VAL A 218 -22.23 12.08 5.25
CA VAL A 218 -23.50 11.53 4.74
C VAL A 218 -24.70 12.09 5.51
N ILE A 219 -24.61 12.13 6.84
CA ILE A 219 -25.67 12.71 7.70
C ILE A 219 -25.90 14.19 7.36
N ALA A 220 -24.84 14.97 7.18
CA ALA A 220 -24.94 16.38 6.83
C ALA A 220 -25.62 16.59 5.46
N ILE A 221 -25.27 15.78 4.45
CA ILE A 221 -25.91 15.84 3.13
C ILE A 221 -27.40 15.49 3.23
N LEU A 222 -27.76 14.44 3.97
CA LEU A 222 -29.16 14.05 4.18
C LEU A 222 -29.95 15.17 4.89
N ALA A 223 -29.36 15.83 5.88
CA ALA A 223 -29.98 16.96 6.56
C ALA A 223 -30.23 18.14 5.61
N ILE A 224 -29.25 18.49 4.75
CA ILE A 224 -29.41 19.54 3.74
C ILE A 224 -30.53 19.20 2.75
N VAL A 225 -30.57 17.96 2.25
CA VAL A 225 -31.62 17.49 1.33
C VAL A 225 -33.01 17.56 1.98
N ALA A 226 -33.13 17.19 3.25
CA ALA A 226 -34.38 17.29 4.01
C ALA A 226 -34.83 18.75 4.19
N ILE A 227 -33.92 19.66 4.51
CA ILE A 227 -34.21 21.10 4.64
C ILE A 227 -34.69 21.68 3.31
N LEU A 228 -33.98 21.38 2.20
CA LEU A 228 -34.37 21.86 0.87
C LEU A 228 -35.73 21.31 0.42
N SER A 229 -36.03 20.05 0.76
CA SER A 229 -37.33 19.44 0.48
C SER A 229 -38.46 20.10 1.27
N MET A 230 -38.24 20.39 2.57
CA MET A 230 -39.21 21.12 3.38
C MET A 230 -39.45 22.54 2.86
N LEU A 231 -38.40 23.27 2.45
CA LEU A 231 -38.54 24.60 1.86
C LEU A 231 -39.35 24.55 0.56
N SER A 232 -39.09 23.56 -0.31
CA SER A 232 -39.83 23.40 -1.57
C SER A 232 -41.32 23.13 -1.35
N LEU A 233 -41.66 22.36 -0.31
CA LEU A 233 -43.06 22.12 0.10
C LEU A 233 -43.75 23.39 0.59
N ILE A 234 -43.04 24.25 1.33
CA ILE A 234 -43.58 25.53 1.82
C ILE A 234 -43.89 26.46 0.64
N PHE A 235 -42.96 26.62 -0.31
CA PHE A 235 -43.16 27.47 -1.49
C PHE A 235 -44.23 26.94 -2.47
N ALA A 236 -44.57 25.65 -2.42
CA ALA A 236 -45.61 25.08 -3.25
C ALA A 236 -47.05 25.31 -2.71
N GLN A 237 -47.17 25.81 -1.47
CA GLN A 237 -48.47 26.11 -0.85
C GLN A 237 -48.88 27.59 -0.93
N GLU A 238 -47.99 28.45 -1.41
CA GLU A 238 -48.26 29.86 -1.75
C GLU A 238 -48.66 30.01 -3.22
#